data_AF-A0A368UIQ6-F1
#
_entry.id   AF-A0A368UIQ6-F1
#
_cell.length_a   1.000
_cell.length_b   1.000
_cell.length_c   1.000
_cell.angle_alpha   90.00
_cell.angle_beta   90.00
_cell.angle_gamma   90.00
#
_symmetry.space_group_name_H-M   'P 1'
#
loop_
_entity.id
_entity.type
_entity.pdbx_description
1 polymer ?
#
loop_
_entity_poly.entity_id
_entity_poly.type
_entity_poly.pdbx_seq_one_letter_code
_entity_poly.pdbx_strand_id
1 'polypeptide(L)'
;MKKIFIVISVVIMLGFIGCQYNIDRTNIYMIGEAIHESFIKNDTSILKQVFLHEMDSTSDKQKKRISEIQDFFNPELTVIKMDTSSFLSWRWLNIYYKKKTTFYELSAPYSRDSLGAITILNLYLKNINEKCESDKNEPYCPKDDVDFKRISWTTDYYGKTFKSGEVFFKNNSYNDFNYIKFRVIMKNGNSQWSAETFFNQTVESYKPSYSGDITSVQIPGMENYFTGFKIEKDKLYFDAELIEVLPKPESSWCKLLKELEKEIIENSK
;
A
#
# COMPACT_ATOMS: atom_id res chain seq x y z
N MET A 1 -23.47 54.90 47.20
CA MET A 1 -23.19 53.49 46.85
C MET A 1 -23.64 53.22 45.42
N LYS A 2 -22.70 53.02 44.51
CA LYS A 2 -22.84 52.21 43.28
C LYS A 2 -21.42 51.95 42.79
N LYS A 3 -20.95 50.71 42.98
CA LYS A 3 -19.61 50.27 42.60
C LYS A 3 -19.57 50.02 41.09
N ILE A 4 -18.53 50.56 40.49
CA ILE A 4 -18.10 50.36 39.10
C ILE A 4 -17.47 48.97 39.01
N PHE A 5 -17.85 48.19 37.99
CA PHE A 5 -17.06 47.05 37.52
C PHE A 5 -16.65 47.32 36.08
N ILE A 6 -15.44 47.86 35.92
CA ILE A 6 -14.72 47.88 34.66
C ILE A 6 -14.04 46.51 34.55
N VAL A 7 -14.41 45.73 33.54
CA VAL A 7 -13.71 44.51 33.17
C VAL A 7 -12.39 44.93 32.53
N ILE A 8 -11.30 44.80 33.29
CA ILE A 8 -9.93 44.95 32.78
C ILE A 8 -9.61 43.64 32.05
N SER A 9 -9.62 43.68 30.72
CA SER A 9 -9.01 42.66 29.87
C SER A 9 -7.50 42.71 30.07
N VAL A 10 -7.01 41.87 30.98
CA VAL A 10 -5.59 41.66 31.22
C VAL A 10 -5.03 40.86 30.03
N VAL A 11 -4.46 41.58 29.06
CA VAL A 11 -3.51 41.03 28.10
C VAL A 11 -2.21 40.81 28.85
N ILE A 12 -2.01 39.60 29.39
CA ILE A 12 -0.69 39.14 29.81
C ILE A 12 0.08 38.76 28.53
N MET A 13 0.74 39.77 27.94
CA MET A 13 2.03 39.56 27.30
C MET A 13 3.05 39.34 28.43
N LEU A 14 3.27 38.10 28.81
CA LEU A 14 4.49 37.71 29.50
C LEU A 14 5.21 36.71 28.60
N GLY A 15 6.36 37.15 28.08
CA GLY A 15 7.35 36.27 27.53
C GLY A 15 7.75 35.26 28.60
N PHE A 16 7.41 34.00 28.35
CA PHE A 16 8.07 32.86 28.98
C PHE A 16 8.95 32.20 27.93
N ILE A 17 10.24 32.36 28.18
CA ILE A 17 11.36 31.53 27.75
C ILE A 17 10.93 30.06 27.68
N GLY A 18 11.31 29.39 26.60
CA GLY A 18 10.81 28.07 26.20
C GLY A 18 10.65 27.07 27.33
N CYS A 19 9.41 26.65 27.58
CA CYS A 19 9.17 25.33 28.13
C CYS A 19 9.69 24.32 27.11
N GLN A 20 10.80 23.65 27.42
CA GLN A 20 11.15 22.41 26.74
C GLN A 20 9.95 21.47 26.88
N TYR A 21 9.31 21.16 25.76
CA TYR A 21 8.20 20.22 25.71
C TYR A 21 8.74 18.83 26.09
N ASN A 22 8.67 18.41 27.36
CA ASN A 22 9.24 17.14 27.77
C ASN A 22 8.28 16.00 27.39
N ILE A 23 8.53 15.36 26.25
CA ILE A 23 7.68 14.29 25.71
C ILE A 23 8.05 12.97 26.42
N ASP A 24 7.06 12.31 27.03
CA ASP A 24 7.25 10.94 27.51
C ASP A 24 7.42 9.97 26.33
N ARG A 25 8.69 9.61 26.07
CA ARG A 25 9.06 8.74 24.96
C ARG A 25 8.72 7.26 25.19
N THR A 26 8.17 6.89 26.34
CA THR A 26 7.71 5.50 26.56
C THR A 26 6.26 5.28 26.11
N ASN A 27 5.50 6.38 25.96
CA ASN A 27 4.11 6.37 25.58
C ASN A 27 3.92 6.82 24.13
N ILE A 28 3.47 5.89 23.27
CA ILE A 28 3.28 6.15 21.84
C ILE A 28 2.19 7.19 21.55
N TYR A 29 1.16 7.30 22.40
CA TYR A 29 0.08 8.28 22.21
C TYR A 29 0.59 9.70 22.49
N MET A 30 1.39 9.89 23.54
CA MET A 30 2.03 11.18 23.83
C MET A 30 2.95 11.63 22.68
N ILE A 31 3.64 10.67 22.04
CA ILE A 31 4.42 10.95 20.84
C ILE A 31 3.51 11.38 19.67
N GLY A 32 2.37 10.71 19.48
CA GLY A 32 1.41 11.09 18.45
C GLY A 32 0.83 12.49 18.65
N GLU A 33 0.49 12.85 19.89
CA GLU A 33 0.07 14.21 20.25
C GLU A 33 1.17 15.22 19.97
N ALA A 34 2.41 14.93 20.36
CA ALA A 34 3.55 15.81 20.10
C ALA A 34 3.80 16.02 18.59
N ILE A 35 3.67 14.97 17.78
CA ILE A 35 3.76 15.07 16.31
C ILE A 35 2.65 16.00 15.78
N HIS A 36 1.40 15.77 16.20
CA HIS A 36 0.27 16.59 15.78
C HIS A 36 0.45 18.06 16.16
N GLU A 37 0.82 18.32 17.42
CA GLU A 37 1.06 19.67 17.92
C GLU A 37 2.18 20.39 17.19
N SER A 38 3.27 19.68 16.90
CA SER A 38 4.39 20.22 16.14
C SER A 38 3.95 20.77 14.79
N PHE A 39 3.08 20.05 14.08
CA PHE A 39 2.55 20.50 12.81
C PHE A 39 1.55 21.66 12.95
N ILE A 40 0.65 21.63 13.94
CA ILE A 40 -0.30 22.73 14.18
C ILE A 40 0.41 24.03 14.57
N LYS A 41 1.45 23.94 15.39
CA LYS A 41 2.25 25.11 15.85
C LYS A 41 3.31 25.52 14.84
N ASN A 42 3.50 24.73 13.78
CA ASN A 42 4.63 24.84 12.86
C ASN A 42 5.99 24.89 13.60
N ASP A 43 6.12 24.11 14.68
CA ASP A 43 7.29 24.09 15.56
C ASP A 43 8.01 22.75 15.49
N THR A 44 9.00 22.67 14.59
CA THR A 44 9.82 21.46 14.38
C THR A 44 10.68 21.08 15.58
N SER A 45 10.86 21.95 16.59
CA SER A 45 11.61 21.62 17.80
C SER A 45 10.93 20.52 18.62
N ILE A 46 9.60 20.42 18.54
CA ILE A 46 8.82 19.33 19.15
C ILE A 46 9.07 18.01 18.41
N LEU A 47 9.01 18.01 17.07
CA LEU A 47 9.34 16.84 16.24
C LEU A 47 10.77 16.34 16.49
N LYS A 48 11.75 17.25 16.64
CA LYS A 48 13.16 16.91 16.89
C LYS A 48 13.35 15.94 18.06
N GLN A 49 12.51 16.03 19.08
CA GLN A 49 12.65 15.23 20.31
C GLN A 49 12.24 13.75 20.14
N VAL A 50 11.47 13.43 19.10
CA VAL A 50 10.94 12.07 18.88
C VAL A 50 11.61 11.32 17.72
N PHE A 51 12.45 11.97 16.92
CA PHE A 51 13.19 11.33 15.81
C PHE A 51 14.51 10.68 16.23
N LEU A 52 14.94 9.65 15.47
CA LEU A 52 16.23 8.99 15.65
C LEU A 52 17.33 9.88 15.08
N HIS A 53 18.23 10.33 15.97
CA HIS A 53 19.25 11.34 15.70
C HIS A 53 18.60 12.69 15.35
N GLU A 54 18.75 13.66 16.24
CA GLU A 54 18.26 15.04 16.10
C GLU A 54 18.11 15.44 14.64
N MET A 55 16.91 15.89 14.26
CA MET A 55 16.41 16.10 12.88
C MET A 55 17.41 16.83 11.95
N ASP A 56 18.43 17.48 12.50
CA ASP A 56 19.57 18.08 11.82
C ASP A 56 20.41 17.09 11.00
N SER A 57 20.50 15.82 11.42
CA SER A 57 21.16 14.71 10.70
C SER A 57 20.28 13.95 9.71
N THR A 58 18.99 14.33 9.58
CA THR A 58 18.08 13.68 8.63
C THR A 58 18.41 14.08 7.19
N SER A 59 18.21 13.15 6.26
CA SER A 59 18.44 13.40 4.82
C SER A 59 17.57 14.55 4.30
N ASP A 60 18.04 15.30 3.30
CA ASP A 60 17.26 16.38 2.66
C ASP A 60 15.89 15.92 2.17
N LYS A 61 15.79 14.65 1.75
CA LYS A 61 14.54 14.00 1.37
C LYS A 61 13.53 13.96 2.52
N GLN A 62 13.98 13.72 3.75
CA GLN A 62 13.13 13.69 4.93
C GLN A 62 12.75 15.10 5.38
N LYS A 63 13.68 16.05 5.35
CA LYS A 63 13.38 17.47 5.62
C LYS A 63 12.31 18.01 4.64
N LYS A 64 12.46 17.70 3.35
CA LYS A 64 11.47 18.04 2.32
C LYS A 64 10.10 17.42 2.62
N ARG A 65 10.03 16.15 2.98
CA ARG A 65 8.78 15.49 3.37
C ARG A 65 8.12 16.13 4.57
N ILE A 66 8.89 16.47 5.61
CA ILE A 66 8.36 17.15 6.79
C ILE A 66 7.78 18.52 6.40
N SER A 67 8.47 19.27 5.54
CA SER A 67 7.95 20.53 4.99
C SER A 67 6.65 20.34 4.20
N GLU A 68 6.58 19.35 3.31
CA GLU A 68 5.37 19.02 2.55
C GLU A 68 4.20 18.64 3.49
N ILE A 69 4.48 17.97 4.59
CA ILE A 69 3.48 17.65 5.63
C ILE A 69 3.09 18.93 6.38
N GLN A 70 4.04 19.79 6.79
CA GLN A 70 3.74 21.06 7.45
C GLN A 70 2.81 21.94 6.62
N ASP A 71 3.07 22.05 5.31
CA ASP A 71 2.25 22.84 4.37
C ASP A 71 0.82 22.29 4.25
N PHE A 72 0.61 21.00 4.51
CA PHE A 72 -0.71 20.38 4.53
C PHE A 72 -1.52 20.73 5.78
N PHE A 73 -0.84 20.89 6.93
CA PHE A 73 -1.49 21.15 8.22
C PHE A 73 -2.07 22.57 8.28
N ASN A 74 -3.34 22.64 8.66
CA ASN A 74 -4.07 23.88 8.83
C ASN A 74 -5.16 23.70 9.91
N PRO A 75 -5.79 24.80 10.40
CA PRO A 75 -6.78 24.72 11.48
C PRO A 75 -8.05 23.92 11.14
N GLU A 76 -8.31 23.59 9.87
CA GLU A 76 -9.49 22.79 9.47
C GLU A 76 -9.27 21.28 9.65
N LEU A 77 -8.05 20.85 9.96
CA LEU A 77 -7.73 19.44 10.18
C LEU A 77 -8.18 18.98 11.56
N THR A 78 -9.02 17.95 11.57
CA THR A 78 -9.51 17.31 12.81
C THR A 78 -8.87 15.94 12.94
N VAL A 79 -8.29 15.63 14.11
CA VAL A 79 -7.86 14.27 14.44
C VAL A 79 -9.10 13.41 14.68
N ILE A 80 -9.20 12.28 13.99
CA ILE A 80 -10.29 11.32 14.16
C ILE A 80 -9.90 10.30 15.23
N LYS A 81 -8.76 9.62 15.05
CA LYS A 81 -8.23 8.64 15.99
C LYS A 81 -6.73 8.45 15.80
N MET A 82 -6.08 7.87 16.81
CA MET A 82 -4.73 7.33 16.73
C MET A 82 -4.77 5.82 16.86
N ASP A 83 -4.00 5.13 16.02
CA ASP A 83 -3.91 3.68 16.01
C ASP A 83 -2.45 3.26 16.08
N THR A 84 -2.16 2.32 16.97
CA THR A 84 -0.83 1.80 17.25
C THR A 84 -0.74 0.30 16.96
N SER A 85 -1.77 -0.26 16.32
CA SER A 85 -1.79 -1.66 15.92
C SER A 85 -0.63 -1.92 14.95
N SER A 86 0.23 -2.87 15.34
CA SER A 86 1.44 -3.22 14.60
C SER A 86 1.18 -4.50 13.79
N PHE A 87 1.68 -4.56 12.56
CA PHE A 87 1.66 -5.79 11.77
C PHE A 87 3.06 -6.44 11.80
N LEU A 88 3.14 -7.68 12.29
CA LEU A 88 4.39 -8.42 12.47
C LEU A 88 5.41 -7.67 13.37
N SER A 89 6.69 -7.67 13.00
CA SER A 89 7.78 -6.99 13.70
C SER A 89 7.85 -5.48 13.44
N TRP A 90 6.97 -4.94 12.59
CA TRP A 90 6.98 -3.53 12.19
C TRP A 90 5.97 -2.75 13.02
N ARG A 91 6.45 -1.77 13.78
CA ARG A 91 5.60 -0.95 14.64
C ARG A 91 5.28 0.37 13.98
N TRP A 92 4.00 0.72 13.96
CA TRP A 92 3.48 1.92 13.32
C TRP A 92 2.59 2.67 14.29
N LEU A 93 2.73 3.98 14.29
CA LEU A 93 1.74 4.91 14.81
C LEU A 93 1.06 5.55 13.61
N ASN A 94 -0.25 5.38 13.49
CA ASN A 94 -1.07 6.00 12.47
C ASN A 94 -1.97 7.04 13.12
N ILE A 95 -1.90 8.28 12.65
CA ILE A 95 -2.81 9.36 13.05
C ILE A 95 -3.74 9.64 11.87
N TYR A 96 -5.05 9.47 12.09
CA TYR A 96 -6.05 9.69 11.06
C TYR A 96 -6.67 11.06 11.19
N TYR A 97 -6.72 11.79 10.07
CA TYR A 97 -7.26 13.14 10.02
C TYR A 97 -8.44 13.25 9.06
N LYS A 98 -9.35 14.17 9.36
CA LYS A 98 -10.39 14.66 8.46
C LYS A 98 -10.10 16.10 8.06
N LYS A 99 -10.21 16.41 6.78
CA LYS A 99 -10.24 17.78 6.24
C LYS A 99 -11.43 17.89 5.29
N LYS A 100 -12.47 18.62 5.70
CA LYS A 100 -13.77 18.67 4.99
C LYS A 100 -14.33 17.26 4.78
N THR A 101 -14.37 16.77 3.54
CA THR A 101 -14.88 15.44 3.17
C THR A 101 -13.76 14.42 2.90
N THR A 102 -12.49 14.82 3.04
CA THR A 102 -11.35 13.97 2.72
C THR A 102 -10.64 13.48 3.97
N PHE A 103 -10.18 12.24 3.94
CA PHE A 103 -9.54 11.52 5.02
C PHE A 103 -8.07 11.27 4.69
N TYR A 104 -7.23 11.41 5.71
CA TYR A 104 -5.79 11.29 5.58
C TYR A 104 -5.22 10.40 6.68
N GLU A 105 -4.13 9.70 6.37
CA GLU A 105 -3.34 8.92 7.31
C GLU A 105 -1.94 9.53 7.38
N LEU A 106 -1.48 9.88 8.58
CA LEU A 106 -0.07 10.10 8.86
C LEU A 106 0.50 8.87 9.54
N SER A 107 1.30 8.08 8.80
CA SER A 107 1.98 6.90 9.31
C SER A 107 3.39 7.25 9.79
N ALA A 108 3.71 6.81 11.00
CA ALA A 108 4.99 7.01 11.67
C ALA A 108 5.56 5.65 12.13
N PRO A 109 6.43 4.99 11.33
CA PRO A 109 7.10 3.79 11.79
C PRO A 109 8.05 4.14 12.93
N TYR A 110 8.10 3.27 13.94
CA TYR A 110 8.89 3.53 15.13
C TYR A 110 9.67 2.30 15.60
N SER A 111 10.79 2.55 16.27
CA SER A 111 11.53 1.55 17.03
C SER A 111 11.31 1.77 18.52
N ARG A 112 11.50 0.70 19.31
CA ARG A 112 11.54 0.77 20.77
C ARG A 112 12.85 0.15 21.24
N ASP A 113 13.61 0.86 22.04
CA ASP A 113 14.87 0.35 22.60
C ASP A 113 14.62 -0.58 23.81
N SER A 114 15.71 -1.08 24.40
CA SER A 114 15.67 -1.96 25.57
C SER A 114 15.12 -1.30 26.84
N LEU A 115 15.16 0.02 26.92
CA LEU A 115 14.62 0.81 28.04
C LEU A 115 13.16 1.21 27.81
N GLY A 116 12.60 0.85 26.65
CA GLY A 116 11.22 1.17 26.29
C GLY A 116 11.06 2.52 25.62
N ALA A 117 12.14 3.27 25.38
CA ALA A 117 12.08 4.55 24.70
C ALA A 117 11.77 4.35 23.21
N ILE A 118 10.80 5.12 22.73
CA ILE A 118 10.30 5.07 21.38
C ILE A 118 11.02 6.13 20.55
N THR A 119 11.28 5.75 19.30
CA THR A 119 11.86 6.66 18.33
C THR A 119 11.17 6.52 16.98
N ILE A 120 10.71 7.65 16.45
CA ILE A 120 10.12 7.75 15.12
C ILE A 120 11.23 7.71 14.07
N LEU A 121 11.05 6.88 13.05
CA LEU A 121 12.02 6.67 11.98
C LEU A 121 11.73 7.59 10.79
N ASN A 122 10.46 7.78 10.44
CA ASN A 122 10.03 8.60 9.32
C ASN A 122 8.56 9.02 9.48
N LEU A 123 8.06 9.84 8.55
CA LEU A 123 6.65 10.22 8.45
C LEU A 123 6.16 10.09 7.01
N TYR A 124 4.94 9.59 6.86
CA TYR A 124 4.29 9.38 5.57
C TYR A 124 2.84 9.86 5.64
N LEU A 125 2.51 10.88 4.87
CA LEU A 125 1.14 11.35 4.72
C LEU A 125 0.51 10.71 3.48
N LYS A 126 -0.69 10.14 3.62
CA LYS A 126 -1.46 9.54 2.52
C LYS A 126 -2.88 10.09 2.51
N ASN A 127 -3.42 10.33 1.32
CA ASN A 127 -4.82 10.62 1.09
C ASN A 127 -5.59 9.30 0.95
N ILE A 128 -6.41 8.95 1.93
CA ILE A 128 -7.12 7.66 2.00
C ILE A 128 -8.16 7.57 0.89
N ASN A 129 -8.87 8.67 0.59
CA ASN A 129 -9.85 8.70 -0.49
C ASN A 129 -9.19 8.41 -1.83
N GLU A 130 -8.09 9.09 -2.13
CA GLU A 130 -7.34 8.88 -3.37
C GLU A 130 -6.81 7.45 -3.48
N LYS A 131 -6.31 6.88 -2.38
CA LYS A 131 -5.87 5.48 -2.34
C LYS A 131 -7.02 4.50 -2.58
N CYS A 132 -8.18 4.71 -1.95
CA CYS A 132 -9.36 3.88 -2.20
C CYS A 132 -9.85 3.99 -3.66
N GLU A 133 -9.85 5.19 -4.25
CA GLU A 133 -10.26 5.35 -5.65
C GLU A 133 -9.23 4.78 -6.64
N SER A 134 -7.92 4.94 -6.40
CA SER A 134 -6.88 4.29 -7.20
C SER A 134 -7.04 2.78 -7.16
N ASP A 135 -7.20 2.22 -5.96
CA ASP A 135 -7.43 0.79 -5.76
C ASP A 135 -8.73 0.30 -6.39
N LYS A 136 -9.78 1.09 -6.54
CA LYS A 136 -10.98 0.64 -7.26
C LYS A 136 -10.75 0.48 -8.76
N ASN A 137 -9.89 1.33 -9.33
CA ASN A 137 -9.70 1.44 -10.77
C ASN A 137 -8.51 0.63 -11.30
N GLU A 138 -7.53 0.32 -10.45
CA GLU A 138 -6.37 -0.49 -10.84
C GLU A 138 -6.72 -1.98 -10.99
N PRO A 139 -6.13 -2.70 -11.96
CA PRO A 139 -6.28 -4.16 -12.06
C PRO A 139 -5.85 -4.85 -10.77
N TYR A 140 -6.64 -5.82 -10.30
CA TYR A 140 -6.25 -6.62 -9.14
C TYR A 140 -5.34 -7.77 -9.57
N CYS A 141 -4.07 -7.70 -9.16
CA CYS A 141 -3.04 -8.65 -9.58
C CYS A 141 -2.37 -9.29 -8.35
N PRO A 142 -2.99 -10.32 -7.73
CA PRO A 142 -2.40 -11.03 -6.59
C PRO A 142 -1.33 -12.02 -7.06
N LYS A 143 -0.16 -11.49 -7.48
CA LYS A 143 0.94 -12.27 -8.08
C LYS A 143 1.42 -13.43 -7.22
N ASP A 144 1.40 -13.25 -5.90
CA ASP A 144 1.86 -14.28 -4.96
C ASP A 144 0.80 -15.37 -4.73
N ASP A 145 -0.48 -15.08 -4.99
CA ASP A 145 -1.58 -16.02 -4.76
C ASP A 145 -1.89 -16.88 -6.00
N VAL A 146 -1.53 -16.41 -7.21
CA VAL A 146 -1.75 -17.17 -8.46
C VAL A 146 -0.46 -17.78 -8.94
N ASP A 147 -0.39 -19.11 -8.85
CA ASP A 147 0.83 -19.86 -9.18
C ASP A 147 0.68 -20.61 -10.51
N PHE A 148 1.34 -20.11 -11.56
CA PHE A 148 1.38 -20.75 -12.88
C PHE A 148 2.28 -21.99 -12.86
N LYS A 149 1.67 -23.17 -12.83
CA LYS A 149 2.35 -24.45 -12.62
C LYS A 149 3.08 -24.97 -13.85
N ARG A 150 2.40 -24.95 -15.00
CA ARG A 150 2.93 -25.49 -16.26
C ARG A 150 2.10 -25.05 -17.45
N ILE A 151 2.69 -25.17 -18.62
CA ILE A 151 2.00 -25.22 -19.91
C ILE A 151 2.03 -26.65 -20.46
N SER A 152 0.94 -27.09 -21.07
CA SER A 152 0.82 -28.33 -21.81
C SER A 152 0.49 -28.00 -23.27
N TRP A 153 1.05 -28.75 -24.21
CA TRP A 153 0.78 -28.53 -25.62
C TRP A 153 0.88 -29.82 -26.41
N THR A 154 0.30 -29.80 -27.61
CA THR A 154 0.47 -30.85 -28.61
C THR A 154 0.97 -30.24 -29.91
N THR A 155 1.58 -31.05 -30.78
CA THR A 155 2.09 -30.60 -32.07
C THR A 155 1.51 -31.41 -33.23
N ASP A 156 1.69 -30.90 -34.44
CA ASP A 156 1.52 -31.69 -35.65
C ASP A 156 2.57 -32.81 -35.79
N TYR A 157 2.40 -33.66 -36.81
CA TYR A 157 3.29 -34.78 -37.11
C TYR A 157 4.75 -34.34 -37.31
N TYR A 158 4.97 -33.15 -37.88
CA TYR A 158 6.30 -32.60 -38.12
C TYR A 158 6.93 -31.94 -36.88
N GLY A 159 6.15 -31.71 -35.83
CA GLY A 159 6.59 -31.05 -34.61
C GLY A 159 6.95 -29.59 -34.81
N LYS A 160 6.35 -28.89 -35.78
CA LYS A 160 6.65 -27.46 -36.07
C LYS A 160 5.44 -26.54 -35.85
N THR A 161 4.27 -27.14 -35.67
CA THR A 161 3.03 -26.40 -35.46
C THR A 161 2.40 -26.85 -34.16
N PHE A 162 2.02 -25.92 -33.30
CA PHE A 162 1.20 -26.25 -32.13
C PHE A 162 -0.23 -26.63 -32.58
N LYS A 163 -0.78 -27.68 -31.98
CA LYS A 163 -2.17 -28.11 -32.18
C LYS A 163 -3.08 -27.71 -31.05
N SER A 164 -2.55 -27.62 -29.84
CA SER A 164 -3.25 -27.08 -28.67
C SER A 164 -2.23 -26.56 -27.67
N GLY A 165 -2.70 -25.70 -26.77
CA GLY A 165 -1.92 -25.13 -25.69
C GLY A 165 -2.81 -24.81 -24.50
N GLU A 166 -2.42 -25.28 -23.32
CA GLU A 166 -3.13 -25.05 -22.07
C GLU A 166 -2.17 -24.59 -20.99
N VAL A 167 -2.52 -23.54 -20.27
CA VAL A 167 -1.84 -23.14 -19.03
C VAL A 167 -2.61 -23.68 -17.84
N PHE A 168 -1.87 -24.26 -16.90
CA PHE A 168 -2.37 -24.70 -15.60
C PHE A 168 -1.86 -23.74 -14.53
N PHE A 169 -2.77 -23.17 -13.75
CA PHE A 169 -2.43 -22.37 -12.58
C PHE A 169 -3.18 -22.86 -11.36
N LYS A 170 -2.64 -22.55 -10.17
CA LYS A 170 -3.30 -22.79 -8.89
C LYS A 170 -3.77 -21.48 -8.28
N ASN A 171 -5.03 -21.42 -7.86
CA ASN A 171 -5.54 -20.33 -7.04
C ASN A 171 -5.19 -20.61 -5.56
N ASN A 172 -4.22 -19.91 -4.98
CA ASN A 172 -3.91 -19.97 -3.55
C ASN A 172 -4.56 -18.83 -2.76
N SER A 173 -5.32 -17.94 -3.41
CA SER A 173 -6.03 -16.86 -2.73
C SER A 173 -7.20 -17.43 -1.90
N TYR A 174 -7.60 -16.70 -0.86
CA TYR A 174 -8.82 -17.01 -0.10
C TYR A 174 -10.10 -16.72 -0.88
N ASN A 175 -10.01 -16.00 -2.00
CA ASN A 175 -11.15 -15.65 -2.84
C ASN A 175 -11.22 -16.54 -4.07
N ASP A 176 -12.45 -16.89 -4.47
CA ASP A 176 -12.71 -17.53 -5.75
C ASP A 176 -12.59 -16.50 -6.89
N PHE A 177 -12.17 -16.97 -8.06
CA PHE A 177 -12.09 -16.15 -9.27
C PHE A 177 -13.14 -16.61 -10.28
N ASN A 178 -13.77 -15.66 -10.96
CA ASN A 178 -14.60 -15.92 -12.14
C ASN A 178 -13.99 -15.37 -13.43
N TYR A 179 -12.86 -14.65 -13.31
CA TYR A 179 -12.11 -14.11 -14.42
C TYR A 179 -10.62 -14.09 -14.09
N ILE A 180 -9.80 -14.42 -15.09
CA ILE A 180 -8.35 -14.24 -15.04
C ILE A 180 -7.83 -13.75 -16.39
N LYS A 181 -6.94 -12.77 -16.34
CA LYS A 181 -6.19 -12.23 -17.47
C LYS A 181 -4.69 -12.37 -17.20
N PHE A 182 -3.98 -12.97 -18.15
CA PHE A 182 -2.54 -13.19 -18.03
C PHE A 182 -1.88 -13.20 -19.40
N ARG A 183 -0.57 -12.95 -19.43
CA ARG A 183 0.23 -13.01 -20.64
C ARG A 183 1.03 -14.30 -20.66
N VAL A 184 0.89 -15.08 -21.72
CA VAL A 184 1.71 -16.26 -22.00
C VAL A 184 2.89 -15.84 -22.85
N ILE A 185 4.10 -16.19 -22.42
CA ILE A 185 5.35 -15.91 -23.12
C ILE A 185 6.07 -17.24 -23.33
N MET A 186 6.33 -17.60 -24.58
CA MET A 186 7.19 -18.74 -24.91
C MET A 186 8.46 -18.30 -25.61
N LYS A 187 9.56 -18.90 -25.20
CA LYS A 187 10.89 -18.62 -25.72
C LYS A 187 11.58 -19.90 -26.19
N ASN A 188 12.42 -19.79 -27.22
CA ASN A 188 13.21 -20.90 -27.74
C ASN A 188 14.70 -20.57 -27.64
N GLY A 189 15.49 -21.48 -27.09
CA GLY A 189 16.94 -21.31 -26.97
C GLY A 189 17.61 -22.37 -26.11
N ASN A 190 18.93 -22.27 -25.96
CA ASN A 190 19.72 -23.20 -25.16
C ASN A 190 19.80 -22.80 -23.67
N SER A 191 19.41 -21.58 -23.33
CA SER A 191 19.34 -21.08 -21.96
C SER A 191 18.21 -20.05 -21.86
N GLN A 192 17.61 -19.91 -20.67
CA GLN A 192 16.55 -18.91 -20.43
C GLN A 192 17.01 -17.47 -20.72
N TRP A 193 18.31 -17.18 -20.50
CA TRP A 193 18.91 -15.85 -20.68
C TRP A 193 19.16 -15.48 -22.15
N SER A 194 19.33 -16.48 -23.00
CA SER A 194 19.62 -16.31 -24.44
C SER A 194 18.48 -16.77 -25.33
N ALA A 195 17.32 -17.12 -24.75
CA ALA A 195 16.18 -17.62 -25.51
C ALA A 195 15.39 -16.46 -26.14
N GLU A 196 15.04 -16.63 -27.40
CA GLU A 196 14.27 -15.64 -28.15
C GLU A 196 12.77 -15.89 -27.96
N THR A 197 12.02 -14.82 -27.71
CA THR A 197 10.56 -14.91 -27.60
C THR A 197 9.96 -15.10 -28.99
N PHE A 198 9.25 -16.20 -29.19
CA PHE A 198 8.58 -16.49 -30.45
C PHE A 198 7.06 -16.49 -30.31
N PHE A 199 6.51 -16.51 -29.10
CA PHE A 199 5.07 -16.41 -28.85
C PHE A 199 4.83 -15.53 -27.62
N ASN A 200 3.97 -14.53 -27.76
CA ASN A 200 3.61 -13.61 -26.69
C ASN A 200 2.16 -13.18 -26.88
N GLN A 201 1.28 -13.66 -26.00
CA GLN A 201 -0.15 -13.41 -26.15
C GLN A 201 -0.83 -13.20 -24.79
N THR A 202 -1.75 -12.25 -24.75
CA THR A 202 -2.64 -12.05 -23.61
C THR A 202 -3.85 -12.97 -23.74
N VAL A 203 -4.12 -13.72 -22.68
CA VAL A 203 -5.21 -14.69 -22.56
C VAL A 203 -6.18 -14.19 -21.50
N GLU A 204 -7.47 -14.28 -21.80
CA GLU A 204 -8.57 -14.00 -20.88
C GLU A 204 -9.41 -15.26 -20.73
N SER A 205 -9.80 -15.57 -19.50
CA SER A 205 -10.65 -16.72 -19.20
C SER A 205 -11.72 -16.33 -18.18
N TYR A 206 -12.97 -16.65 -18.51
CA TYR A 206 -14.14 -16.50 -17.63
C TYR A 206 -14.51 -17.80 -16.90
N LYS A 207 -13.61 -18.80 -16.94
CA LYS A 207 -13.80 -20.06 -16.25
C LYS A 207 -13.62 -19.84 -14.74
N PRO A 208 -14.58 -20.24 -13.89
CA PRO A 208 -14.42 -20.18 -12.45
C PRO A 208 -13.20 -20.97 -11.96
N SER A 209 -12.51 -20.44 -10.95
CA SER A 209 -11.39 -21.08 -10.25
C SER A 209 -11.56 -20.87 -8.74
N TYR A 210 -11.92 -21.92 -8.03
CA TYR A 210 -12.15 -21.83 -6.58
C TYR A 210 -10.82 -21.81 -5.80
N SER A 211 -10.87 -21.32 -4.58
CA SER A 211 -9.71 -21.32 -3.68
C SER A 211 -9.14 -22.75 -3.51
N GLY A 212 -7.84 -22.91 -3.75
CA GLY A 212 -7.12 -24.18 -3.69
C GLY A 212 -7.08 -24.98 -4.99
N ASP A 213 -7.93 -24.65 -5.98
CA ASP A 213 -8.04 -25.41 -7.22
C ASP A 213 -6.85 -25.23 -8.16
N ILE A 214 -6.61 -26.26 -8.98
CA ILE A 214 -5.78 -26.17 -10.17
C ILE A 214 -6.71 -26.05 -11.39
N THR A 215 -6.64 -24.91 -12.06
CA THR A 215 -7.46 -24.60 -13.23
C THR A 215 -6.62 -24.65 -14.49
N SER A 216 -7.15 -25.28 -15.54
CA SER A 216 -6.61 -25.21 -16.90
C SER A 216 -7.36 -24.20 -17.75
N VAL A 217 -6.60 -23.41 -18.51
CA VAL A 217 -7.08 -22.40 -19.46
C VAL A 217 -6.44 -22.67 -20.82
N GLN A 218 -7.27 -22.82 -21.85
CA GLN A 218 -6.79 -22.88 -23.23
C GLN A 218 -6.13 -21.56 -23.62
N ILE A 219 -5.08 -21.63 -24.42
CA ILE A 219 -4.41 -20.45 -24.97
C ILE A 219 -4.96 -20.24 -26.39
N PRO A 220 -5.90 -19.30 -26.59
CA PRO A 220 -6.39 -18.99 -27.93
C PRO A 220 -5.20 -18.58 -28.80
N GLY A 221 -5.17 -18.94 -30.08
CA GLY A 221 -4.08 -18.55 -30.99
C GLY A 221 -2.82 -19.42 -30.93
N MET A 222 -2.70 -20.33 -29.96
CA MET A 222 -1.67 -21.37 -29.99
C MET A 222 -2.05 -22.51 -30.96
N GLU A 223 -3.35 -22.77 -31.15
CA GLU A 223 -3.82 -23.71 -32.16
C GLU A 223 -3.41 -23.25 -33.57
N ASN A 224 -2.72 -24.14 -34.30
CA ASN A 224 -2.14 -23.91 -35.62
C ASN A 224 -1.03 -22.84 -35.68
N TYR A 225 -0.42 -22.49 -34.54
CA TYR A 225 0.73 -21.59 -34.51
C TYR A 225 1.98 -22.29 -35.07
N PHE A 226 2.44 -21.86 -36.25
CA PHE A 226 3.66 -22.37 -36.89
C PHE A 226 4.89 -21.62 -36.38
N THR A 227 5.84 -22.33 -35.76
CA THR A 227 7.01 -21.72 -35.14
C THR A 227 8.19 -21.53 -36.10
N GLY A 228 8.18 -22.20 -37.26
CA GLY A 228 9.32 -22.22 -38.20
C GLY A 228 10.47 -23.16 -37.80
N PHE A 229 10.46 -23.71 -36.58
CA PHE A 229 11.49 -24.62 -36.06
C PHE A 229 10.87 -25.86 -35.42
N LYS A 230 11.65 -26.91 -35.20
CA LYS A 230 11.17 -28.11 -34.50
C LYS A 230 11.00 -27.80 -33.02
N ILE A 231 9.80 -28.00 -32.51
CA ILE A 231 9.42 -27.82 -31.11
C ILE A 231 10.06 -28.95 -30.29
N GLU A 232 11.11 -28.62 -29.56
CA GLU A 232 11.83 -29.53 -28.65
C GLU A 232 11.59 -29.07 -27.21
N LYS A 233 11.05 -29.97 -26.37
CA LYS A 233 10.66 -29.63 -24.99
C LYS A 233 11.82 -29.03 -24.18
N ASP A 234 13.03 -29.53 -24.37
CA ASP A 234 14.23 -29.11 -23.61
C ASP A 234 14.80 -27.76 -24.05
N LYS A 235 14.29 -27.18 -25.16
CA LYS A 235 14.69 -25.87 -25.68
C LYS A 235 13.60 -24.81 -25.53
N LEU A 236 12.45 -25.20 -24.99
CA LEU A 236 11.33 -24.31 -24.77
C LEU A 236 11.29 -23.82 -23.32
N TYR A 237 11.20 -22.51 -23.17
CA TYR A 237 10.95 -21.85 -21.90
C TYR A 237 9.55 -21.26 -21.91
N PHE A 238 8.86 -21.42 -20.78
CA PHE A 238 7.53 -20.90 -20.54
C PHE A 238 7.57 -19.89 -19.40
N ASP A 239 6.87 -18.78 -19.60
CA ASP A 239 6.61 -17.78 -18.58
C ASP A 239 5.15 -17.31 -18.70
N ALA A 240 4.57 -16.93 -17.56
CA ALA A 240 3.22 -16.42 -17.47
C ALA A 240 3.14 -15.24 -16.50
N GLU A 241 2.71 -14.10 -17.01
CA GLU A 241 2.56 -12.88 -16.22
C GLU A 241 1.09 -12.66 -15.89
N LEU A 242 0.73 -12.71 -14.61
CA LEU A 242 -0.62 -12.33 -14.18
C LEU A 242 -0.83 -10.83 -14.46
N ILE A 243 -1.98 -10.48 -15.02
CA ILE A 243 -2.38 -9.10 -15.28
C ILE A 243 -3.54 -8.71 -14.35
N GLU A 244 -4.59 -9.55 -14.28
CA GLU A 244 -5.80 -9.22 -13.54
C GLU A 244 -6.59 -10.48 -13.15
N VAL A 245 -7.28 -10.44 -12.01
CA VAL A 245 -8.32 -11.39 -11.62
C VAL A 245 -9.57 -10.67 -11.14
N LEU A 246 -10.75 -11.27 -11.36
CA LEU A 246 -12.02 -10.82 -10.78
C LEU A 246 -12.75 -11.99 -10.10
N PRO A 247 -13.62 -11.72 -9.10
CA PRO A 247 -13.92 -10.41 -8.52
C PRO A 247 -12.74 -9.84 -7.73
N LYS A 248 -12.58 -8.51 -7.78
CA LYS A 248 -11.63 -7.79 -6.94
C LYS A 248 -12.15 -7.76 -5.50
N PRO A 249 -11.37 -8.20 -4.50
CA PRO A 249 -11.77 -8.05 -3.11
C PRO A 249 -11.82 -6.56 -2.75
N GLU A 250 -12.65 -6.24 -1.76
CA GLU A 250 -12.74 -4.86 -1.26
C GLU A 250 -11.38 -4.40 -0.73
N SER A 251 -10.88 -3.28 -1.27
CA SER A 251 -9.61 -2.66 -0.87
C SER A 251 -9.59 -2.34 0.62
N SER A 252 -8.44 -2.59 1.26
CA SER A 252 -8.19 -2.20 2.65
C SER A 252 -8.33 -0.70 2.88
N TRP A 253 -7.94 0.13 1.91
CA TRP A 253 -8.14 1.59 1.98
C TRP A 253 -9.61 1.97 2.00
N CYS A 254 -10.44 1.28 1.20
CA CYS A 254 -11.87 1.52 1.18
C CYS A 254 -12.56 1.03 2.46
N LYS A 255 -12.11 -0.09 3.04
CA LYS A 255 -12.57 -0.54 4.36
C LYS A 255 -12.23 0.48 5.44
N LEU A 256 -10.97 0.93 5.48
CA LEU A 256 -10.51 1.95 6.42
C LEU A 256 -11.31 3.26 6.29
N LEU A 257 -11.59 3.71 5.06
CA LEU A 257 -12.41 4.90 4.83
C LEU A 257 -13.80 4.77 5.49
N LYS A 258 -14.47 3.63 5.26
CA LYS A 258 -15.79 3.34 5.86
C LYS A 258 -15.73 3.26 7.39
N GLU A 259 -14.65 2.73 7.94
CA GLU A 259 -14.44 2.68 9.40
C GLU A 259 -14.30 4.09 10.00
N LEU A 260 -13.50 4.95 9.36
CA LEU A 260 -13.32 6.33 9.81
C LEU A 260 -14.60 7.16 9.69
N GLU A 261 -15.40 6.92 8.66
CA GLU A 261 -16.73 7.56 8.51
C GLU A 261 -17.67 7.17 9.66
N LYS A 262 -17.69 5.89 10.05
CA LYS A 262 -18.49 5.41 11.19
C LYS A 262 -18.03 6.01 12.51
N GLU A 263 -16.73 6.05 12.75
CA GLU A 263 -16.10 6.61 13.96
C GLU A 263 -16.57 8.07 14.19
N ILE A 264 -16.63 8.89 13.13
CA ILE A 264 -17.11 10.28 13.25
C ILE A 264 -18.58 10.35 13.64
N ILE A 265 -19.42 9.48 13.08
CA ILE A 265 -20.86 9.46 13.37
C ILE A 265 -21.10 9.05 14.82
N GLU A 266 -20.35 8.07 15.31
CA GLU A 266 -20.44 7.59 16.70
C GLU A 266 -19.97 8.66 17.70
N ASN A 267 -18.87 9.35 17.39
CA ASN A 267 -18.35 10.44 18.24
C ASN A 267 -19.16 11.76 18.15
N SER A 268 -20.15 11.84 17.26
CA SER A 268 -21.04 13.01 17.12
C SER A 268 -22.39 12.83 17.83
N LYS A 269 -22.64 11.67 18.46
CA LYS A 269 -23.86 11.37 19.22
C LYS A 269 -23.63 11.54 20.72
#